data_AF-A0A9E8MT38-F1
#
_entry.id   AF-A0A9E8MT38-F1
#
_cell.length_a   1.000
_cell.length_b   1.000
_cell.length_c   1.000
_cell.angle_alpha   90.00
_cell.angle_beta   90.00
_cell.angle_gamma   90.00
#
_symmetry.space_group_name_H-M   'P 1'
#
loop_
_entity.id
_entity.type
_entity.pdbx_description
1 polymer ?
#
loop_
_entity_poly.entity_id
_entity_poly.type
_entity_poly.pdbx_seq_one_letter_code
_entity_poly.pdbx_strand_id
1 'polypeptide(L)'
;MNVTINSFATLLRDTLMNSRKDTISLAQEIKTLRHYIEVEKLMAAKAFNYEITVHSDLDPEEILVPSMLIQPFVENAIRHGILKANNTGHLIITFQSTEEDLQCSISDNGIGVFESQKNKPKTDHQSMALKVTAERPESISRKECVTNKGN
;
A
#
# COMPACT_ATOMS: atom_id res chain seq x y z
N MET A 1 -13.35 -24.80 -9.67
CA MET A 1 -14.07 -23.71 -8.97
C MET A 1 -13.08 -23.05 -8.01
N ASN A 2 -13.00 -21.71 -7.98
CA ASN A 2 -12.64 -20.93 -6.78
C ASN A 2 -11.18 -20.46 -6.52
N VAL A 3 -10.27 -20.35 -7.50
CA VAL A 3 -8.99 -19.62 -7.23
C VAL A 3 -9.27 -18.18 -6.77
N THR A 4 -10.20 -17.48 -7.44
CA THR A 4 -10.64 -16.12 -7.06
C THR A 4 -11.30 -16.08 -5.69
N ILE A 5 -12.19 -17.03 -5.38
CA ILE A 5 -12.89 -17.07 -4.07
C ILE A 5 -11.92 -17.40 -2.93
N ASN A 6 -10.98 -18.32 -3.14
CA ASN A 6 -9.96 -18.66 -2.15
C ASN A 6 -8.99 -17.49 -1.92
N SER A 7 -8.59 -16.79 -2.98
CA SER A 7 -7.73 -15.60 -2.90
C SER A 7 -8.44 -14.46 -2.17
N PHE A 8 -9.71 -14.22 -2.48
CA PHE A 8 -10.54 -13.23 -1.78
C PHE A 8 -10.77 -13.58 -0.31
N ALA A 9 -11.05 -14.84 0.02
CA ALA A 9 -11.21 -15.29 1.40
C ALA A 9 -9.90 -15.14 2.20
N THR A 10 -8.75 -15.36 1.56
CA THR A 10 -7.43 -15.16 2.16
C THR A 10 -7.18 -13.68 2.43
N LEU A 11 -7.44 -12.82 1.44
CA LEU A 11 -7.34 -11.38 1.60
C LEU A 11 -8.24 -10.86 2.73
N LEU A 12 -9.50 -11.30 2.81
CA LEU A 12 -10.41 -10.91 3.89
C LEU A 12 -9.89 -11.32 5.27
N ARG A 13 -9.36 -12.55 5.40
CA ARG A 13 -8.79 -13.03 6.65
C ARG A 13 -7.58 -12.21 7.07
N ASP A 14 -6.63 -12.02 6.15
CA ASP A 14 -5.43 -11.22 6.39
C ASP A 14 -5.81 -9.78 6.77
N THR A 15 -6.82 -9.24 6.08
CA THR A 15 -7.33 -7.88 6.36
C THR A 15 -7.86 -7.75 7.77
N LEU A 16 -8.75 -8.66 8.17
CA LEU A 16 -9.36 -8.65 9.50
C LEU A 16 -8.36 -8.96 10.63
N MET A 17 -7.33 -9.77 10.36
CA MET A 17 -6.30 -10.09 11.34
C MET A 17 -5.33 -8.92 11.55
N ASN A 18 -4.91 -8.27 10.46
CA ASN A 18 -3.97 -7.17 10.52
C ASN A 18 -4.62 -5.88 11.04
N SER A 19 -5.88 -5.60 10.68
CA SER A 19 -6.58 -4.38 11.13
C SER A 19 -6.83 -4.32 12.63
N ARG A 20 -6.65 -5.43 13.35
CA ARG A 20 -6.77 -5.52 14.81
C ARG A 20 -5.44 -5.31 15.55
N LYS A 21 -4.34 -5.21 14.80
CA LYS A 21 -3.00 -5.01 15.34
C LYS A 21 -2.53 -3.60 15.04
N ASP A 22 -1.87 -2.97 16.00
CA ASP A 22 -1.27 -1.65 15.81
C ASP A 22 -0.08 -1.73 14.83
N THR A 23 0.73 -2.80 14.93
CA THR A 23 1.88 -3.07 14.06
C THR A 23 1.95 -4.54 13.64
N ILE A 24 2.59 -4.80 12.49
CA ILE A 24 2.91 -6.13 11.93
C ILE A 24 4.32 -6.13 11.33
N SER A 25 4.92 -7.29 11.09
CA SER A 25 6.20 -7.34 10.38
C SER A 25 6.06 -6.84 8.94
N LEU A 26 7.12 -6.25 8.40
CA LEU A 26 7.17 -5.83 7.00
C LEU A 26 6.95 -7.03 6.07
N ALA A 27 7.46 -8.21 6.43
CA ALA A 27 7.18 -9.46 5.72
C ALA A 27 5.67 -9.75 5.63
N GLN A 28 4.94 -9.55 6.73
CA GLN A 28 3.49 -9.76 6.79
C GLN A 28 2.72 -8.69 6.00
N GLU A 29 3.14 -7.41 6.05
CA GLU A 29 2.57 -6.35 5.21
C GLU A 29 2.79 -6.66 3.72
N ILE A 30 4.01 -7.02 3.30
CA ILE A 30 4.33 -7.42 1.92
C ILE A 30 3.48 -8.60 1.46
N LYS A 31 3.31 -9.62 2.31
CA LYS A 31 2.46 -10.77 2.01
C LYS A 31 1.02 -10.34 1.75
N THR A 32 0.46 -9.50 2.62
CA THR A 32 -0.90 -8.98 2.46
C THR A 32 -1.04 -8.10 1.20
N LEU A 33 -0.02 -7.28 0.89
CA LEU A 33 0.03 -6.51 -0.36
C LEU A 33 0.03 -7.41 -1.60
N ARG A 34 0.83 -8.48 -1.62
CA ARG A 34 0.83 -9.44 -2.74
C ARG A 34 -0.54 -10.06 -2.93
N HIS A 35 -1.17 -10.55 -1.86
CA HIS A 35 -2.53 -11.11 -1.93
C HIS A 35 -3.54 -10.09 -2.47
N TYR A 36 -3.47 -8.85 -2.00
CA TYR A 36 -4.33 -7.77 -2.48
C TYR A 36 -4.14 -7.52 -3.98
N ILE A 37 -2.90 -7.35 -4.43
CA ILE A 37 -2.58 -7.05 -5.84
C ILE A 37 -3.02 -8.20 -6.75
N GLU A 38 -2.83 -9.45 -6.35
CA GLU A 38 -3.28 -10.61 -7.13
C GLU A 38 -4.81 -10.65 -7.27
N VAL A 39 -5.55 -10.35 -6.20
CA VAL A 39 -7.02 -10.27 -6.26
C VAL A 39 -7.45 -9.16 -7.21
N GLU A 40 -6.88 -7.96 -7.09
CA GLU A 40 -7.18 -6.86 -8.01
C GLU A 40 -6.84 -7.23 -9.47
N LYS A 41 -5.70 -7.89 -9.70
CA LYS A 41 -5.29 -8.35 -11.04
C LYS A 41 -6.24 -9.38 -11.64
N LEU A 42 -6.74 -10.32 -10.84
CA LEU A 42 -7.75 -11.30 -11.27
C LEU A 42 -9.10 -10.66 -11.58
N MET A 43 -9.46 -9.59 -10.86
CA MET A 43 -10.73 -8.88 -11.03
C MET A 43 -10.68 -7.80 -12.12
N ALA A 44 -9.49 -7.34 -12.48
CA ALA A 44 -9.31 -6.28 -13.46
C ALA A 44 -9.73 -6.71 -14.86
N ALA A 45 -10.47 -5.84 -15.55
CA ALA A 45 -10.78 -6.01 -16.97
C ALA A 45 -9.55 -5.89 -17.88
N LYS A 46 -8.44 -5.38 -17.35
CA LYS A 46 -7.20 -5.09 -18.06
C LYS A 46 -6.01 -5.66 -17.29
N ALA A 47 -5.12 -6.34 -17.99
CA ALA A 47 -3.90 -6.89 -17.42
C ALA A 47 -2.90 -5.79 -17.03
N PHE A 48 -2.18 -6.03 -15.93
CA PHE A 48 -1.04 -5.23 -15.49
C PHE A 48 -0.01 -6.13 -14.80
N ASN A 49 1.22 -5.62 -14.69
CA ASN A 49 2.34 -6.28 -14.02
C ASN A 49 2.69 -5.53 -12.74
N TYR A 50 3.29 -6.25 -11.80
CA TYR A 50 3.83 -5.65 -10.60
C TYR A 50 5.14 -6.29 -10.17
N GLU A 51 5.94 -5.52 -9.44
CA GLU A 51 7.17 -5.95 -8.80
C GLU A 51 7.19 -5.42 -7.36
N ILE A 52 7.61 -6.27 -6.43
CA ILE A 52 7.88 -5.86 -5.05
C ILE A 52 9.29 -6.32 -4.70
N THR A 53 10.16 -5.35 -4.43
CA THR A 53 11.58 -5.55 -4.19
C THR A 53 11.94 -5.04 -2.80
N VAL A 54 12.67 -5.87 -2.06
CA VAL A 54 13.24 -5.54 -0.75
C VAL A 54 14.75 -5.55 -0.94
N HIS A 55 15.42 -4.45 -0.59
CA HIS A 55 16.88 -4.39 -0.63
C HIS A 55 17.49 -5.38 0.37
N SER A 56 18.66 -5.92 0.02
CA SER A 56 19.32 -7.01 0.75
C SER A 56 19.83 -6.65 2.14
N ASP A 57 19.89 -5.35 2.45
CA ASP A 57 20.27 -4.80 3.75
C ASP A 57 19.13 -4.80 4.78
N LEU A 58 17.90 -5.14 4.36
CA LEU A 58 16.74 -5.24 5.23
C LEU A 58 16.44 -6.70 5.60
N ASP A 59 16.06 -6.91 6.87
CA ASP A 59 15.36 -8.12 7.31
C ASP A 59 13.87 -7.81 7.56
N PRO A 60 12.97 -8.18 6.62
CA PRO A 60 11.54 -7.85 6.73
C PRO A 60 10.80 -8.47 7.92
N GLU A 61 11.35 -9.53 8.54
CA GLU A 61 10.70 -10.16 9.70
C GLU A 61 10.93 -9.34 10.98
N GLU A 62 12.08 -8.66 11.08
CA GLU A 62 12.48 -7.86 12.25
C GLU A 62 11.95 -6.41 12.20
N ILE A 63 11.51 -5.94 11.03
CA ILE A 63 10.98 -4.59 10.85
C ILE A 63 9.49 -4.56 11.14
N LEU A 64 9.07 -3.76 12.12
CA LEU A 64 7.66 -3.53 12.41
C LEU A 64 7.15 -2.30 11.68
N VAL A 65 6.01 -2.45 10.99
CA VAL A 65 5.29 -1.38 10.33
C VAL A 65 3.86 -1.29 10.86
N PRO A 66 3.24 -0.11 10.87
CA PRO A 66 1.82 0.03 11.15
C PRO A 66 1.01 -0.80 10.17
N SER A 67 0.05 -1.55 10.69
CA SER A 67 -0.77 -2.42 9.84
C SER A 67 -1.55 -1.60 8.81
N MET A 68 -1.66 -2.11 7.58
CA MET A 68 -2.46 -1.48 6.52
C MET A 68 -2.04 -0.05 6.17
N LEU A 69 -0.75 0.27 6.38
CA LEU A 69 -0.20 1.57 6.06
C LEU A 69 -0.05 1.75 4.54
N ILE A 70 0.43 0.71 3.86
CA ILE A 70 0.87 0.82 2.46
C ILE A 70 -0.29 0.53 1.50
N GLN A 71 -1.22 -0.34 1.90
CA GLN A 71 -2.34 -0.79 1.08
C GLN A 71 -3.15 0.36 0.42
N PRO A 72 -3.51 1.46 1.11
CA PRO A 72 -4.29 2.55 0.49
C PRO A 72 -3.58 3.20 -0.70
N PHE A 73 -2.25 3.30 -0.65
CA PHE A 73 -1.45 3.88 -1.74
C PHE A 73 -1.39 2.95 -2.93
N VAL A 74 -1.24 1.65 -2.69
CA VAL A 74 -1.27 0.61 -3.73
C VAL A 74 -2.65 0.52 -4.39
N GLU A 75 -3.73 0.59 -3.60
CA GLU A 75 -5.09 0.66 -4.11
C GLU A 75 -5.27 1.86 -5.06
N ASN A 76 -4.80 3.04 -4.64
CA ASN A 76 -4.87 4.25 -5.45
C ASN A 76 -4.09 4.11 -6.76
N ALA A 77 -2.87 3.60 -6.72
CA ALA A 77 -2.04 3.40 -7.90
C ALA A 77 -2.72 2.46 -8.92
N ILE A 78 -3.31 1.36 -8.46
CA ILE A 78 -4.01 0.40 -9.34
C ILE A 78 -5.31 1.00 -9.88
N ARG A 79 -6.24 1.37 -9.00
CA ARG A 79 -7.63 1.71 -9.38
C ARG A 79 -7.77 3.09 -10.01
N HIS A 80 -6.91 4.02 -9.64
CA HIS A 80 -6.97 5.40 -10.11
C HIS A 80 -5.87 5.78 -11.08
N GLY A 81 -4.75 5.04 -11.11
CA GLY A 81 -3.67 5.18 -12.08
C GLY A 81 -3.80 4.15 -13.21
N ILE A 82 -3.36 2.92 -12.95
CA ILE A 82 -3.10 1.87 -13.94
C ILE A 82 -4.34 1.46 -14.73
N LEU A 83 -5.45 1.19 -14.03
CA LEU A 83 -6.68 0.69 -14.66
C LEU A 83 -7.39 1.74 -15.52
N LYS A 84 -7.07 3.03 -15.34
CA LYS A 84 -7.62 4.13 -16.13
C LYS A 84 -6.74 4.57 -17.30
N ALA A 85 -5.51 4.08 -17.36
CA ALA A 85 -4.56 4.44 -18.40
C ALA A 85 -4.75 3.58 -19.66
N ASN A 86 -4.28 4.05 -20.81
CA ASN A 86 -4.40 3.32 -22.08
C ASN A 86 -3.19 2.41 -22.39
N ASN A 87 -2.11 2.51 -21.62
CA ASN A 87 -0.88 1.71 -21.76
C ASN A 87 -0.92 0.42 -20.93
N THR A 88 -0.01 -0.52 -21.15
CA THR A 88 0.18 -1.67 -20.24
C THR A 88 0.61 -1.17 -18.86
N GLY A 89 -0.11 -1.58 -17.81
CA GLY A 89 0.11 -1.14 -16.44
C GLY A 89 1.32 -1.80 -15.78
N HIS A 90 2.09 -1.02 -15.04
CA HIS A 90 3.20 -1.47 -14.22
C HIS A 90 3.15 -0.79 -12.85
N LEU A 91 3.21 -1.59 -11.80
CA LEU A 91 3.33 -1.16 -10.41
C LEU A 91 4.66 -1.63 -9.84
N ILE A 92 5.46 -0.75 -9.28
CA ILE A 92 6.74 -1.07 -8.64
C ILE A 92 6.67 -0.61 -7.19
N ILE A 93 6.96 -1.52 -6.27
CA ILE A 93 7.06 -1.24 -4.83
C ILE A 93 8.48 -1.61 -4.38
N THR A 94 9.21 -0.65 -3.82
CA THR A 94 10.57 -0.88 -3.33
C THR A 94 10.69 -0.52 -1.86
N PHE A 95 11.33 -1.40 -1.09
CA PHE A 95 11.71 -1.19 0.30
C PHE A 95 13.22 -1.10 0.42
N GLN A 96 13.72 -0.03 1.02
CA GLN A 96 15.14 0.19 1.26
C GLN A 96 15.37 0.85 2.62
N SER A 97 16.52 0.59 3.24
CA SER A 97 16.96 1.36 4.39
C SER A 97 17.50 2.72 3.90
N THR A 98 17.23 3.76 4.67
CA THR A 98 17.99 5.01 4.64
C THR A 98 18.80 5.12 5.93
N GLU A 99 19.48 6.24 6.18
CA GLU A 99 20.32 6.42 7.37
C GLU A 99 19.53 6.29 8.69
N GLU A 100 18.26 6.70 8.71
CA GLU A 100 17.44 6.70 9.93
C GLU A 100 16.10 5.96 9.78
N ASP A 101 15.61 5.74 8.56
CA ASP A 101 14.24 5.27 8.32
C ASP A 101 14.14 4.14 7.29
N LEU A 102 13.07 3.34 7.39
CA LEU A 102 12.59 2.50 6.30
C LEU A 102 11.92 3.37 5.23
N GLN A 103 12.45 3.35 4.01
CA GLN A 103 11.83 4.00 2.87
C GLN A 103 11.06 2.99 2.01
N CYS A 104 9.76 3.22 1.87
CA CYS A 104 8.90 2.53 0.90
C CYS A 104 8.58 3.48 -0.27
N SER A 105 8.95 3.09 -1.50
CA SER A 105 8.57 3.83 -2.71
C SER A 105 7.56 3.04 -3.52
N ILE A 106 6.51 3.71 -3.98
CA ILE A 106 5.47 3.14 -4.84
C ILE A 106 5.45 3.95 -6.13
N SER A 107 5.69 3.30 -7.26
CA SER A 107 5.71 3.92 -8.58
C SER A 107 4.75 3.18 -9.51
N ASP A 108 3.95 3.95 -10.26
CA ASP A 108 3.10 3.43 -11.31
C ASP A 108 3.25 4.23 -12.60
N ASN A 109 2.98 3.59 -13.73
CA ASN A 109 2.95 4.22 -15.05
C ASN A 109 1.52 4.56 -15.51
N GLY A 110 0.60 4.78 -14.57
CA GLY A 110 -0.80 5.11 -14.84
C GLY A 110 -0.98 6.54 -15.34
N ILE A 111 -2.24 7.01 -15.32
CA ILE A 111 -2.60 8.34 -15.84
C ILE A 111 -1.98 9.51 -15.05
N GLY A 112 -1.44 9.24 -13.87
CA GLY A 112 -0.93 10.28 -12.97
C GLY A 112 -2.03 11.05 -12.24
N VAL A 113 -1.65 11.71 -11.15
CA VAL A 113 -2.57 12.36 -10.20
C VAL A 113 -3.36 13.51 -10.84
N PHE A 114 -2.73 14.29 -11.73
CA PHE A 114 -3.35 15.45 -12.37
C PHE A 114 -4.45 15.08 -13.38
N GLU A 115 -4.20 14.09 -14.24
CA GLU A 115 -5.21 13.63 -15.21
C GLU A 115 -6.34 12.84 -14.53
N SER A 116 -6.05 12.17 -13.40
CA SER A 116 -7.07 11.53 -12.56
C SER A 116 -8.06 12.53 -11.94
N GLN A 117 -7.60 13.74 -11.63
CA GLN A 117 -8.42 14.81 -11.06
C GLN A 117 -9.24 15.59 -12.10
N LYS A 118 -8.73 15.75 -13.33
CA LYS A 118 -9.49 16.42 -14.42
C LYS A 118 -10.78 15.69 -14.80
N ASN A 119 -10.81 14.36 -14.65
CA ASN A 119 -11.93 13.51 -15.06
C ASN A 119 -12.94 13.22 -13.93
N LYS A 120 -12.83 13.84 -12.75
CA LYS A 120 -13.79 13.65 -11.64
C LYS A 120 -14.66 14.90 -11.43
N PRO A 121 -15.98 14.76 -11.24
CA PRO A 121 -16.80 15.87 -10.75
C PRO A 121 -16.29 16.28 -9.36
N LYS A 122 -16.10 17.59 -9.12
CA LYS A 122 -15.66 18.14 -7.84
C LYS A 122 -16.73 17.83 -6.78
N THR A 123 -16.48 16.83 -5.92
CA THR A 123 -17.34 16.53 -4.76
C THR A 123 -16.51 16.57 -3.47
N ASP A 124 -17.14 17.07 -2.40
CA ASP A 124 -16.50 17.43 -1.13
C ASP A 124 -15.88 16.23 -0.36
N HIS A 125 -16.25 15.00 -0.75
CA HIS A 125 -15.80 13.77 -0.11
C HIS A 125 -14.35 13.35 -0.42
N GLN A 126 -13.74 13.84 -1.51
CA GLN A 126 -12.36 13.44 -1.87
C GLN A 126 -11.30 14.00 -0.92
N SER A 127 -11.52 15.18 -0.37
CA SER A 127 -10.60 15.84 0.57
C SER A 127 -10.39 15.01 1.83
N MET A 128 -11.39 14.21 2.22
CA MET A 128 -11.38 13.40 3.44
C MET A 128 -10.55 12.12 3.27
N ALA A 129 -10.63 11.43 2.14
CA ALA A 129 -9.86 10.19 1.91
C ALA A 129 -8.35 10.44 1.79
N LEU A 130 -7.96 11.55 1.13
CA LEU A 130 -6.55 11.98 1.06
C LEU A 130 -6.04 12.46 2.42
N LYS A 131 -6.85 13.21 3.19
CA LYS A 131 -6.50 13.62 4.57
C LYS A 131 -6.28 12.41 5.49
N VAL A 132 -7.22 11.46 5.51
CA VAL A 132 -7.11 10.27 6.38
C VAL A 132 -5.87 9.44 6.04
N THR A 133 -5.49 9.38 4.76
CA THR A 133 -4.31 8.64 4.33
C THR A 133 -2.99 9.39 4.63
N ALA A 134 -2.98 10.73 4.56
CA ALA A 134 -1.83 11.58 4.90
C ALA A 134 -1.62 11.73 6.42
N GLU A 135 -2.70 11.75 7.21
CA GLU A 135 -2.65 11.87 8.68
C GLU A 135 -2.07 10.62 9.36
N ARG A 136 -2.08 9.46 8.68
CA ARG A 136 -1.53 8.20 9.21
C ARG A 136 0.01 8.26 9.35
N PRO A 137 0.80 8.54 8.29
CA PRO A 137 2.25 8.77 8.40
C PRO A 137 2.63 9.83 9.45
N GLU A 138 1.95 10.98 9.48
CA GLU A 138 2.25 12.05 10.42
C GLU A 138 2.04 11.65 11.89
N SER A 139 1.07 10.78 12.16
CA SER A 139 0.81 10.26 13.50
C SER A 139 1.89 9.28 13.97
N ILE A 140 2.64 8.68 13.04
CA ILE A 140 3.73 7.73 13.31
C ILE A 140 5.03 8.49 13.59
N SER A 141 5.41 9.50 12.77
CA SER A 141 6.57 10.36 13.06
C SER A 141 6.46 11.08 14.42
N ARG A 142 5.25 11.32 14.92
CA ARG A 142 5.04 12.00 16.21
C ARG A 142 5.11 11.07 17.42
N LYS A 143 4.98 9.74 17.25
CA LYS A 143 4.99 8.76 18.35
C LYS A 143 6.39 8.21 18.68
N GLU A 144 7.37 8.38 17.79
CA GLU A 144 8.78 8.00 18.03
C GLU A 144 9.53 8.99 18.94
N CYS A 145 8.96 10.17 19.27
CA CYS A 145 9.62 11.19 20.10
C CYS A 145 9.30 11.10 21.62
N VAL A 146 9.05 9.89 22.14
CA VAL A 146 8.96 9.65 23.60
C VAL A 146 9.95 8.57 24.01
N THR A 147 11.24 8.79 23.75
CA THR A 147 12.30 8.16 24.55
C THR A 147 12.51 8.97 25.82
N ASN A 148 11.79 8.53 26.86
CA ASN A 148 12.24 8.37 28.24
C ASN A 148 13.52 9.16 28.64
N LYS A 149 13.37 10.40 29.12
CA LYS A 149 14.36 10.99 30.04
C LYS A 149 14.06 10.49 31.45
N GLY A 150 14.73 9.40 31.81
CA GLY A 150 14.68 8.79 33.13
C GLY A 150 16.06 8.29 33.56
N ASN A 151 16.95 9.24 33.87
CA ASN A 151 17.95 9.26 34.95
C ASN A 151 19.01 10.33 34.68
#